data_AF-A0A520YRB5-F1
#
_entry.id   AF-A0A520YRB5-F1
#
_cell.length_a   1.000
_cell.length_b   1.000
_cell.length_c   1.000
_cell.angle_alpha   90.00
_cell.angle_beta   90.00
_cell.angle_gamma   90.00
#
_symmetry.space_group_name_H-M   'P 1'
#
loop_
_entity.id
_entity.type
_entity.pdbx_description
1 polymer ?
#
loop_
_entity_poly.entity_id
_entity_poly.type
_entity_poly.pdbx_seq_one_letter_code
_entity_poly.pdbx_strand_id
1 'polypeptide(L)'
;MTSAIPTRIVPSVAPADRTPRRVAHEFQKLIDSGARLRPAGEAKDDPTGLLSSGYRPKYEISLFDTRFFLTNVRQNPALRFFVSYVVQRHPRTGQVEIYPRIFYKDLSLVWRAASHVIATDGDFWIGKGDVKTLARGGYEITECVESTTDLPFEMQTALEALNRRTRHAIHDEEALYLLLRSAPSSRTKPYRDFTEPRRKAAANPRNLVNGGRSIARFTRNNDPTSLRIVAGFEPDFANGIVEISDLRSAMYGGELQRFRILSRNRKVQYLFMAAPKHVWIIPPQATTTELSSFGVRTIDVVADEDLFVPGFEYHYFDGDADASEHFSQIPEGYAGELCEHDNDRADASAWLDSIPVIREFRRKVLGSKRKRGLSAKAFRG
;
A
#
# COMPACT_ATOMS: atom_id res chain seq x y z
N MET A 1 -4.20 -29.89 -8.21
CA MET A 1 -4.71 -28.71 -7.47
C MET A 1 -3.50 -27.92 -6.98
N THR A 2 -3.51 -26.59 -7.11
CA THR A 2 -2.43 -25.75 -6.54
C THR A 2 -2.40 -25.92 -5.02
N SER A 3 -1.21 -25.88 -4.42
CA SER A 3 -1.03 -25.98 -2.98
C SER A 3 -1.55 -24.70 -2.30
N ALA A 4 -1.88 -24.78 -1.01
CA ALA A 4 -2.23 -23.59 -0.23
C ALA A 4 -0.96 -22.74 -0.06
N ILE A 5 -1.09 -21.43 -0.19
CA ILE A 5 0.03 -20.51 -0.05
C ILE A 5 0.49 -20.51 1.42
N PRO A 6 1.79 -20.67 1.70
CA PRO A 6 2.29 -20.66 3.06
C PRO A 6 1.98 -19.33 3.78
N THR A 7 1.81 -19.42 5.09
CA THR A 7 1.66 -18.26 5.97
C THR A 7 2.88 -18.11 6.87
N ARG A 8 3.28 -16.86 7.13
CA ARG A 8 4.37 -16.54 8.04
C ARG A 8 4.19 -15.14 8.60
N ILE A 9 4.32 -15.03 9.92
CA ILE A 9 4.48 -13.75 10.60
C ILE A 9 5.99 -13.49 10.69
N VAL A 10 6.46 -12.43 10.04
CA VAL A 10 7.86 -12.00 10.10
C VAL A 10 7.95 -10.57 10.63
N PRO A 11 9.03 -10.17 11.32
CA PRO A 11 9.25 -8.77 11.69
C PRO A 11 9.37 -7.90 10.44
N SER A 12 9.25 -6.57 10.58
CA SER A 12 9.62 -5.71 9.46
C SER A 12 11.07 -5.90 9.07
N VAL A 13 11.30 -5.87 7.76
CA VAL A 13 12.63 -5.99 7.18
C VAL A 13 13.31 -4.64 7.19
N ALA A 14 14.64 -4.65 7.15
CA ALA A 14 15.47 -3.47 6.99
C ALA A 14 16.19 -3.54 5.63
N PRO A 15 16.59 -2.39 5.05
CA PRO A 15 17.52 -2.41 3.92
C PRO A 15 18.82 -3.12 4.31
N ALA A 16 19.38 -3.89 3.39
CA ALA A 16 20.66 -4.54 3.59
C ALA A 16 21.75 -3.50 3.89
N ASP A 17 22.62 -3.81 4.84
CA ASP A 17 23.78 -2.97 5.18
C ASP A 17 24.91 -3.18 4.16
N ARG A 18 24.68 -2.67 2.95
CA ARG A 18 25.60 -2.76 1.81
C ARG A 18 25.78 -1.39 1.19
N THR A 19 26.99 -1.09 0.75
CA THR A 19 27.25 0.14 -0.01
C THR A 19 26.52 0.09 -1.35
N PRO A 20 26.12 1.24 -1.93
CA PRO A 20 25.48 1.26 -3.24
C PRO A 20 26.29 0.59 -4.34
N ARG A 21 27.63 0.67 -4.28
CA ARG A 21 28.52 -0.03 -5.22
C ARG A 21 28.39 -1.54 -5.10
N ARG A 22 28.29 -2.07 -3.87
CA ARG A 22 28.11 -3.51 -3.66
C ARG A 22 26.72 -3.97 -4.08
N VAL A 23 25.68 -3.19 -3.83
CA VAL A 23 24.32 -3.48 -4.29
C VAL A 23 24.27 -3.54 -5.82
N ALA A 24 24.83 -2.54 -6.51
CA ALA A 24 24.90 -2.53 -7.97
C ALA A 24 25.69 -3.73 -8.52
N HIS A 25 26.78 -4.12 -7.86
CA HIS A 25 27.58 -5.30 -8.23
C HIS A 25 26.79 -6.61 -8.10
N GLU A 26 26.08 -6.81 -6.98
CA GLU A 26 25.26 -8.00 -6.77
C GLU A 26 24.08 -8.05 -7.75
N PHE A 27 23.51 -6.90 -8.11
CA PHE A 27 22.48 -6.82 -9.15
C PHE A 27 23.04 -7.18 -10.53
N GLN A 28 24.20 -6.64 -10.89
CA GLN A 28 24.87 -6.94 -12.17
C GLN A 28 25.21 -8.43 -12.29
N LYS A 29 25.71 -9.05 -11.22
CA LYS A 29 25.93 -10.51 -11.19
C LYS A 29 24.70 -11.32 -11.57
N LEU A 30 23.50 -10.89 -11.18
CA LEU A 30 22.28 -11.60 -11.55
C LEU A 30 22.08 -11.58 -13.05
N ILE A 31 22.27 -10.41 -13.67
CA ILE A 31 22.17 -10.23 -15.13
C ILE A 31 23.24 -11.04 -15.84
N ASP A 32 24.50 -10.94 -15.40
CA ASP A 32 25.63 -11.69 -15.97
C ASP A 32 25.43 -13.21 -15.84
N SER A 33 24.71 -13.65 -14.82
CA SER A 33 24.32 -15.06 -14.61
C SER A 33 23.06 -15.48 -15.38
N GLY A 34 22.53 -14.64 -16.27
CA GLY A 34 21.40 -14.96 -17.14
C GLY A 34 20.01 -14.62 -16.58
N ALA A 35 19.91 -13.77 -15.56
CA ALA A 35 18.61 -13.26 -15.11
C ALA A 35 17.94 -12.40 -16.20
N ARG A 36 16.63 -12.57 -16.40
CA ARG A 36 15.88 -11.83 -17.41
C ARG A 36 15.24 -10.57 -16.83
N LEU A 37 15.58 -9.40 -17.36
CA LEU A 37 14.92 -8.14 -17.05
C LEU A 37 13.59 -8.03 -17.83
N ARG A 38 12.49 -7.74 -17.15
CA ARG A 38 11.12 -7.72 -17.70
C ARG A 38 10.35 -6.43 -17.34
N PRO A 39 10.77 -5.25 -17.86
CA PRO A 39 9.98 -4.02 -17.72
C PRO A 39 8.67 -4.12 -18.51
N ALA A 40 7.67 -3.32 -18.12
CA ALA A 40 6.34 -3.35 -18.72
C ALA A 40 6.07 -2.19 -19.70
N GLY A 41 6.80 -1.08 -19.55
CA GLY A 41 6.75 0.11 -20.40
C GLY A 41 7.70 0.05 -21.60
N GLU A 42 8.13 1.21 -22.06
CA GLU A 42 8.96 1.38 -23.26
C GLU A 42 10.32 0.67 -23.18
N ALA A 43 10.88 0.55 -21.96
CA ALA A 43 12.15 -0.16 -21.77
C ALA A 43 12.06 -1.68 -22.02
N LYS A 44 10.90 -2.24 -22.38
CA LYS A 44 10.78 -3.66 -22.77
C LYS A 44 11.62 -4.03 -23.98
N ASP A 45 11.87 -3.06 -24.87
CA ASP A 45 12.58 -3.27 -26.13
C ASP A 45 14.11 -3.11 -25.96
N ASP A 46 14.56 -2.33 -24.97
CA ASP A 46 15.94 -2.32 -24.45
C ASP A 46 15.95 -2.26 -22.90
N PRO A 47 15.79 -3.42 -22.23
CA PRO A 47 15.75 -3.47 -20.77
C PRO A 47 17.07 -3.06 -20.12
N THR A 48 18.19 -3.33 -20.79
CA THR A 48 19.53 -3.02 -20.27
C THR A 48 19.81 -1.52 -20.27
N GLY A 49 19.20 -0.77 -21.18
CA GLY A 49 19.27 0.69 -21.26
C GLY A 49 18.92 1.39 -19.95
N LEU A 50 18.02 0.81 -19.13
CA LEU A 50 17.67 1.34 -17.81
C LEU A 50 18.92 1.55 -16.92
N LEU A 51 19.89 0.64 -16.97
CA LEU A 51 21.07 0.69 -16.10
C LEU A 51 22.10 1.72 -16.56
N SER A 52 22.15 2.03 -17.85
CA SER A 52 22.93 3.15 -18.37
C SER A 52 22.23 4.49 -18.12
N SER A 53 20.90 4.54 -18.13
CA SER A 53 20.09 5.75 -17.91
C SER A 53 19.93 6.14 -16.42
N GLY A 54 20.85 5.72 -15.56
CA GLY A 54 20.88 6.13 -14.16
C GLY A 54 19.93 5.37 -13.22
N TYR A 55 19.23 4.32 -13.67
CA TYR A 55 18.37 3.49 -12.81
C TYR A 55 19.12 2.37 -12.08
N ARG A 56 20.44 2.46 -11.94
CA ARG A 56 21.22 1.47 -11.18
C ARG A 56 20.77 1.41 -9.72
N PRO A 57 20.46 0.21 -9.19
CA PRO A 57 20.02 0.09 -7.81
C PRO A 57 21.11 0.47 -6.80
N LYS A 58 20.66 1.04 -5.68
CA LYS A 58 21.46 1.57 -4.58
C LYS A 58 21.17 0.85 -3.26
N TYR A 59 19.98 0.28 -3.13
CA TYR A 59 19.53 -0.40 -1.92
C TYR A 59 19.00 -1.80 -2.26
N GLU A 60 19.04 -2.68 -1.28
CA GLU A 60 18.50 -4.04 -1.35
C GLU A 60 17.60 -4.28 -0.13
N ILE A 61 16.44 -4.87 -0.33
CA ILE A 61 15.53 -5.37 0.70
C ILE A 61 15.21 -6.82 0.36
N SER A 62 15.15 -7.71 1.35
CA SER A 62 14.74 -9.10 1.15
C SER A 62 13.51 -9.38 2.00
N LEU A 63 12.46 -9.93 1.39
CA LEU A 63 11.24 -10.34 2.09
C LEU A 63 10.73 -11.65 1.47
N PHE A 64 10.51 -12.65 2.32
CA PHE A 64 10.20 -14.02 1.93
C PHE A 64 11.26 -14.60 0.97
N ASP A 65 10.86 -15.05 -0.20
CA ASP A 65 11.72 -15.55 -1.28
C ASP A 65 12.01 -14.48 -2.36
N THR A 66 11.59 -13.23 -2.12
CA THR A 66 11.71 -12.12 -3.07
C THR A 66 12.79 -11.14 -2.61
N ARG A 67 13.66 -10.73 -3.54
CA ARG A 67 14.62 -9.63 -3.33
C ARG A 67 14.15 -8.41 -4.10
N PHE A 68 14.31 -7.25 -3.47
CA PHE A 68 13.96 -5.95 -4.04
C PHE A 68 15.24 -5.13 -4.13
N PHE A 69 15.60 -4.70 -5.33
CA PHE A 69 16.66 -3.72 -5.51
C PHE A 69 16.03 -2.37 -5.83
N LEU A 70 16.46 -1.28 -5.20
CA LEU A 70 15.82 0.03 -5.32
C LEU A 70 16.84 1.11 -5.67
N THR A 71 16.45 2.07 -6.50
CA THR A 71 17.22 3.30 -6.73
C THR A 71 17.13 4.25 -5.53
N ASN A 72 17.72 5.44 -5.64
CA ASN A 72 17.29 6.57 -4.80
C ASN A 72 15.84 6.94 -5.10
N VAL A 73 15.19 7.65 -4.17
CA VAL A 73 13.87 8.23 -4.42
C VAL A 73 13.96 9.25 -5.55
N ARG A 74 12.96 9.21 -6.42
CA ARG A 74 12.67 10.11 -7.52
C ARG A 74 11.29 10.73 -7.30
N GLN A 75 10.98 11.77 -8.05
CA GLN A 75 9.69 12.44 -7.97
C GLN A 75 9.29 13.04 -9.30
N ASN A 76 8.00 13.27 -9.49
CA ASN A 76 7.46 14.20 -10.47
C ASN A 76 6.39 15.05 -9.75
N PRO A 77 5.61 15.91 -10.42
CA PRO A 77 4.61 16.74 -9.73
C PRO A 77 3.53 15.92 -9.04
N ALA A 78 3.22 14.73 -9.54
CA ALA A 78 2.15 13.88 -9.03
C ALA A 78 2.60 12.87 -7.96
N LEU A 79 3.85 12.40 -8.00
CA LEU A 79 4.29 11.22 -7.28
C LEU A 79 5.72 11.35 -6.75
N ARG A 80 5.96 10.75 -5.59
CA ARG A 80 7.28 10.45 -5.07
C ARG A 80 7.46 8.93 -5.01
N PHE A 81 8.54 8.42 -5.60
CA PHE A 81 8.65 7.00 -5.90
C PHE A 81 10.09 6.46 -5.97
N PHE A 82 10.22 5.14 -5.90
CA PHE A 82 11.43 4.39 -6.23
C PHE A 82 11.24 3.67 -7.56
N VAL A 83 12.29 3.66 -8.39
CA VAL A 83 12.45 2.60 -9.37
C VAL A 83 12.95 1.36 -8.62
N SER A 84 12.16 0.31 -8.70
CA SER A 84 12.33 -0.92 -7.93
C SER A 84 12.44 -2.11 -8.87
N TYR A 85 13.29 -3.07 -8.53
CA TYR A 85 13.49 -4.29 -9.28
C TYR A 85 13.10 -5.47 -8.39
N VAL A 86 11.95 -6.07 -8.69
CA VAL A 86 11.43 -7.24 -7.98
C VAL A 86 12.08 -8.48 -8.57
N VAL A 87 12.90 -9.16 -7.79
CA VAL A 87 13.69 -10.32 -8.23
C VAL A 87 13.10 -11.59 -7.64
N GLN A 88 12.64 -12.47 -8.53
CA GLN A 88 11.99 -13.74 -8.18
C GLN A 88 12.54 -14.88 -9.05
N ARG A 89 12.33 -16.12 -8.62
CA ARG A 89 12.58 -17.30 -9.45
C ARG A 89 11.29 -17.74 -10.10
N HIS A 90 11.30 -17.93 -11.40
CA HIS A 90 10.15 -18.46 -12.11
C HIS A 90 9.86 -19.90 -11.64
N PRO A 91 8.64 -20.21 -11.17
CA PRO A 91 8.37 -21.43 -10.41
C PRO A 91 8.53 -22.71 -11.24
N ARG A 92 8.38 -22.64 -12.57
CA ARG A 92 8.51 -23.82 -13.45
C ARG A 92 9.90 -24.02 -14.03
N THR A 93 10.65 -22.95 -14.23
CA THR A 93 11.93 -22.99 -14.96
C THR A 93 13.13 -22.74 -14.05
N GLY A 94 12.91 -22.27 -12.82
CA GLY A 94 13.97 -21.88 -11.89
C GLY A 94 14.74 -20.61 -12.30
N GLN A 95 14.45 -20.08 -13.49
CA GLN A 95 15.10 -18.89 -14.05
C GLN A 95 14.83 -17.68 -13.16
N VAL A 96 15.88 -16.90 -12.89
CA VAL A 96 15.74 -15.64 -12.18
C VAL A 96 15.14 -14.60 -13.13
N GLU A 97 14.05 -13.98 -12.70
CA GLU A 97 13.40 -12.89 -13.40
C GLU A 97 13.45 -11.64 -12.53
N ILE A 98 13.65 -10.51 -13.19
CA ILE A 98 13.76 -9.21 -12.57
C ILE A 98 12.69 -8.33 -13.20
N TYR A 99 11.78 -7.82 -12.38
CA TYR A 99 10.66 -7.01 -12.82
C TYR A 99 10.86 -5.56 -12.34
N PRO A 100 11.28 -4.64 -13.22
CA PRO A 100 11.29 -3.21 -12.92
C PRO A 100 9.86 -2.71 -12.67
N ARG A 101 9.65 -1.97 -11.58
CA ARG A 101 8.37 -1.46 -11.07
C ARG A 101 8.56 -0.07 -10.45
N ILE A 102 7.47 0.69 -10.37
CA ILE A 102 7.41 1.95 -9.64
C ILE A 102 6.76 1.69 -8.28
N PHE A 103 7.52 1.89 -7.20
CA PHE A 103 7.00 1.89 -5.84
C PHE A 103 6.81 3.32 -5.38
N TYR A 104 5.56 3.75 -5.21
CA TYR A 104 5.21 5.13 -4.87
C TYR A 104 4.59 5.19 -3.49
N LYS A 105 4.64 6.37 -2.87
CA LYS A 105 3.93 6.64 -1.63
C LYS A 105 2.70 7.48 -1.92
N ASP A 106 1.56 7.04 -1.42
CA ASP A 106 0.30 7.75 -1.55
C ASP A 106 0.02 8.63 -0.31
N LEU A 107 -1.12 9.33 -0.32
CA LEU A 107 -1.54 10.22 0.77
C LEU A 107 -2.08 9.46 1.99
N SER A 108 -2.47 8.18 1.83
CA SER A 108 -2.73 7.28 2.97
C SER A 108 -1.45 6.89 3.74
N LEU A 109 -0.28 7.35 3.24
CA LEU A 109 1.07 7.18 3.78
C LEU A 109 1.58 5.74 3.66
N VAL A 110 1.06 4.99 2.70
CA VAL A 110 1.43 3.60 2.41
C VAL A 110 2.23 3.55 1.12
N TRP A 111 3.27 2.71 1.11
CA TRP A 111 3.99 2.42 -0.12
C TRP A 111 3.24 1.38 -0.94
N ARG A 112 3.08 1.68 -2.22
CA ARG A 112 2.27 0.93 -3.19
C ARG A 112 3.06 0.67 -4.47
N ALA A 113 2.63 -0.31 -5.25
CA ALA A 113 3.17 -0.58 -6.58
C ALA A 113 2.23 -0.06 -7.67
N ALA A 114 2.71 0.80 -8.56
CA ALA A 114 1.91 1.28 -9.68
C ALA A 114 1.73 0.17 -10.72
N SER A 115 0.51 0.00 -11.23
CA SER A 115 0.19 -1.05 -12.21
C SER A 115 0.40 -0.62 -13.67
N HIS A 116 0.08 0.62 -13.99
CA HIS A 116 0.17 1.23 -15.32
C HIS A 116 0.16 2.76 -15.21
N VAL A 117 0.33 3.47 -16.32
CA VAL A 117 0.22 4.93 -16.40
C VAL A 117 -0.77 5.33 -17.51
N ILE A 118 -1.55 6.36 -17.25
CA ILE A 118 -2.34 7.10 -18.24
C ILE A 118 -1.76 8.51 -18.27
N ALA A 119 -1.35 8.93 -19.46
CA ALA A 119 -0.79 10.24 -19.74
C ALA A 119 -1.23 10.61 -21.16
N THR A 120 -2.45 11.13 -21.27
CA THR A 120 -3.05 11.64 -22.50
C THR A 120 -3.33 13.13 -22.35
N ASP A 121 -3.63 13.83 -23.44
CA ASP A 121 -3.96 15.27 -23.39
C ASP A 121 -5.12 15.50 -22.42
N GLY A 122 -4.82 16.09 -21.25
CA GLY A 122 -5.77 16.37 -20.17
C GLY A 122 -5.84 15.36 -19.02
N ASP A 123 -5.25 14.16 -19.15
CA ASP A 123 -5.35 13.11 -18.13
C ASP A 123 -3.97 12.55 -17.76
N PHE A 124 -3.59 12.70 -16.49
CA PHE A 124 -2.37 12.11 -15.94
C PHE A 124 -2.66 11.38 -14.62
N TRP A 125 -2.59 10.04 -14.64
CA TRP A 125 -2.72 9.24 -13.42
C TRP A 125 -2.04 7.86 -13.54
N ILE A 126 -1.76 7.25 -12.39
CA ILE A 126 -1.21 5.89 -12.32
C ILE A 126 -2.26 4.90 -11.83
N GLY A 127 -2.25 3.70 -12.41
CA GLY A 127 -3.15 2.62 -12.04
C GLY A 127 -3.05 2.22 -10.56
N LYS A 128 -4.08 2.55 -9.77
CA LYS A 128 -4.10 2.41 -8.30
C LYS A 128 -4.57 1.05 -7.77
N GLY A 129 -5.09 0.14 -8.59
CA GLY A 129 -5.58 -1.15 -8.10
C GLY A 129 -6.36 -1.96 -9.12
N ASP A 130 -6.76 -3.17 -8.74
CA ASP A 130 -7.80 -3.94 -9.43
C ASP A 130 -9.15 -3.21 -9.30
N VAL A 131 -10.16 -3.70 -10.01
CA VAL A 131 -11.50 -3.12 -9.94
C VAL A 131 -12.54 -4.17 -9.54
N LYS A 132 -13.56 -3.72 -8.82
CA LYS A 132 -14.77 -4.49 -8.53
C LYS A 132 -15.97 -3.79 -9.16
N THR A 133 -16.91 -4.58 -9.67
CA THR A 133 -18.20 -4.07 -10.12
C THR A 133 -19.21 -4.28 -9.01
N LEU A 134 -19.91 -3.21 -8.62
CA LEU A 134 -20.93 -3.21 -7.59
C LEU A 134 -22.26 -2.75 -8.18
N ALA A 135 -23.35 -3.38 -7.76
CA ALA A 135 -24.69 -2.89 -8.04
C ALA A 135 -25.09 -1.88 -6.96
N ARG A 136 -25.29 -0.61 -7.33
CA ARG A 136 -25.76 0.46 -6.42
C ARG A 136 -26.88 1.23 -7.10
N GLY A 137 -28.05 1.30 -6.45
CA GLY A 137 -29.20 2.04 -6.99
C GLY A 137 -29.74 1.53 -8.34
N GLY A 138 -29.53 0.25 -8.67
CA GLY A 138 -29.92 -0.32 -9.97
C GLY A 138 -28.87 -0.14 -11.08
N TYR A 139 -27.74 0.52 -10.81
CA TYR A 139 -26.64 0.72 -11.75
C TYR A 139 -25.43 -0.15 -11.38
N GLU A 140 -24.67 -0.58 -12.39
CA GLU A 140 -23.36 -1.18 -12.20
C GLU A 140 -22.30 -0.07 -12.13
N ILE A 141 -21.67 0.07 -10.96
CA ILE A 141 -20.57 0.99 -10.71
C ILE A 141 -19.28 0.20 -10.64
N THR A 142 -18.23 0.69 -11.28
CA THR A 142 -16.88 0.11 -11.18
C THR A 142 -16.06 0.91 -10.18
N GLU A 143 -15.63 0.26 -9.10
CA GLU A 143 -14.79 0.87 -8.06
C GLU A 143 -13.36 0.31 -8.12
N CYS A 144 -12.38 1.17 -7.88
CA CYS A 144 -10.99 0.77 -7.70
C CYS A 144 -10.80 0.16 -6.30
N VAL A 145 -10.11 -0.96 -6.23
CA VAL A 145 -9.69 -1.61 -4.97
C VAL A 145 -8.22 -1.29 -4.75
N GLU A 146 -7.96 -0.08 -4.25
CA GLU A 146 -6.61 0.48 -4.16
C GLU A 146 -5.65 -0.38 -3.33
N SER A 147 -6.17 -1.06 -2.31
CA SER A 147 -5.45 -1.98 -1.43
C SER A 147 -4.71 -3.11 -2.16
N THR A 148 -5.13 -3.43 -3.38
CA THR A 148 -4.45 -4.42 -4.22
C THR A 148 -3.07 -3.93 -4.73
N THR A 149 -2.73 -2.66 -4.56
CA THR A 149 -1.38 -2.14 -4.83
C THR A 149 -0.51 -2.01 -3.58
N ASP A 150 -1.06 -2.23 -2.39
CA ASP A 150 -0.31 -2.10 -1.14
C ASP A 150 0.86 -3.08 -1.09
N LEU A 151 2.07 -2.54 -0.90
CA LEU A 151 3.23 -3.38 -0.63
C LEU A 151 3.09 -4.03 0.75
N PRO A 152 3.70 -5.21 0.96
CA PRO A 152 3.64 -5.92 2.24
C PRO A 152 3.94 -5.03 3.43
N PHE A 153 3.13 -5.10 4.48
CA PHE A 153 3.35 -4.30 5.70
C PHE A 153 4.73 -4.48 6.30
N GLU A 154 5.36 -5.63 6.07
CA GLU A 154 6.72 -5.95 6.51
C GLU A 154 7.82 -5.13 5.84
N MET A 155 7.59 -4.53 4.67
CA MET A 155 8.60 -3.70 3.99
C MET A 155 8.35 -2.19 4.12
N GLN A 156 7.20 -1.79 4.65
CA GLN A 156 6.79 -0.39 4.75
C GLN A 156 7.77 0.47 5.59
N THR A 157 8.41 -0.11 6.62
CA THR A 157 9.41 0.59 7.45
C THR A 157 10.75 0.74 6.72
N ALA A 158 11.18 -0.26 5.97
CA ALA A 158 12.39 -0.17 5.15
C ALA A 158 12.30 0.92 4.09
N LEU A 159 11.18 0.97 3.35
CA LEU A 159 10.98 1.97 2.29
C LEU A 159 10.95 3.38 2.85
N GLU A 160 10.29 3.58 3.99
CA GLU A 160 10.29 4.86 4.67
C GLU A 160 11.69 5.28 5.16
N ALA A 161 12.47 4.34 5.70
CA ALA A 161 13.85 4.62 6.09
C ALA A 161 14.72 5.04 4.89
N LEU A 162 14.56 4.39 3.74
CA LEU A 162 15.24 4.79 2.50
C LEU A 162 14.78 6.15 1.97
N ASN A 163 13.48 6.44 2.08
CA ASN A 163 12.93 7.72 1.67
C ASN A 163 13.51 8.88 2.49
N ARG A 164 13.65 8.70 3.81
CA ARG A 164 14.30 9.71 4.69
C ARG A 164 15.78 9.88 4.43
N ARG A 165 16.49 8.81 4.03
CA ARG A 165 17.90 8.89 3.63
C ARG A 165 18.10 9.71 2.36
N THR A 166 17.07 9.83 1.51
CA THR A 166 17.15 10.61 0.28
C THR A 166 16.95 12.10 0.58
N ARG A 167 18.06 12.86 0.62
CA ARG A 167 18.05 14.31 0.87
C ARG A 167 17.33 15.10 -0.22
N HIS A 168 17.61 14.79 -1.48
CA HIS A 168 17.00 15.41 -2.65
C HIS A 168 16.53 14.31 -3.61
N ALA A 169 15.23 14.29 -3.90
CA ALA A 169 14.70 13.39 -4.91
C ALA A 169 14.85 14.05 -6.29
N ILE A 170 15.37 13.28 -7.23
CA ILE A 170 15.57 13.72 -8.61
C ILE A 170 14.19 13.81 -9.28
N HIS A 171 13.95 14.90 -10.00
CA HIS A 171 12.76 15.01 -10.84
C HIS A 171 12.90 14.08 -12.06
N ASP A 172 11.93 13.21 -12.28
CA ASP A 172 12.03 12.14 -13.27
C ASP A 172 10.65 11.67 -13.73
N GLU A 173 10.11 12.32 -14.75
CA GLU A 173 8.85 11.90 -15.36
C GLU A 173 9.04 10.71 -16.32
N GLU A 174 10.19 10.67 -17.01
CA GLU A 174 10.54 9.65 -18.01
C GLU A 174 10.50 8.23 -17.44
N ALA A 175 10.92 8.06 -16.17
CA ALA A 175 10.85 6.78 -15.47
C ALA A 175 9.47 6.10 -15.54
N LEU A 176 8.38 6.89 -15.54
CA LEU A 176 7.03 6.32 -15.58
C LEU A 176 6.76 5.66 -16.93
N TYR A 177 7.12 6.30 -18.04
CA TYR A 177 6.92 5.76 -19.39
C TYR A 177 7.86 4.57 -19.69
N LEU A 178 9.10 4.66 -19.23
CA LEU A 178 10.07 3.56 -19.40
C LEU A 178 9.62 2.28 -18.69
N LEU A 179 9.01 2.40 -17.51
CA LEU A 179 8.77 1.27 -16.61
C LEU A 179 7.32 0.80 -16.59
N LEU A 180 6.36 1.73 -16.64
CA LEU A 180 4.93 1.43 -16.60
C LEU A 180 4.38 1.33 -18.02
N ARG A 181 3.42 0.44 -18.19
CA ARG A 181 2.70 0.32 -19.46
C ARG A 181 1.78 1.52 -19.63
N SER A 182 1.93 2.27 -20.72
CA SER A 182 0.98 3.31 -21.12
C SER A 182 -0.37 2.69 -21.49
N ALA A 183 -1.45 3.19 -20.90
CA ALA A 183 -2.81 2.76 -21.16
C ALA A 183 -3.64 3.91 -21.78
N PRO A 184 -4.64 3.59 -22.62
CA PRO A 184 -5.56 4.60 -23.13
C PRO A 184 -6.43 5.14 -21.99
N SER A 185 -6.86 6.41 -22.07
CA SER A 185 -7.69 7.08 -21.04
C SER A 185 -8.95 6.29 -20.63
N SER A 186 -9.54 5.53 -21.55
CA SER A 186 -10.69 4.66 -21.30
C SER A 186 -10.40 3.44 -20.42
N ARG A 187 -9.14 3.16 -20.08
CA ARG A 187 -8.77 1.97 -19.31
C ARG A 187 -8.91 2.20 -17.82
N THR A 188 -9.87 1.52 -17.22
CA THR A 188 -10.07 1.52 -15.76
C THR A 188 -9.43 0.32 -15.06
N LYS A 189 -9.24 -0.81 -15.77
CA LYS A 189 -8.73 -2.06 -15.19
C LYS A 189 -7.23 -2.24 -15.42
N PRO A 190 -6.47 -2.70 -14.41
CA PRO A 190 -5.08 -3.05 -14.60
C PRO A 190 -4.92 -4.25 -15.54
N TYR A 191 -3.70 -4.47 -16.01
CA TYR A 191 -3.40 -5.53 -16.94
C TYR A 191 -3.35 -6.91 -16.29
N ARG A 192 -3.39 -7.95 -17.14
CA ARG A 192 -3.48 -9.35 -16.71
C ARG A 192 -2.30 -9.79 -15.83
N ASP A 193 -1.10 -9.30 -16.09
CA ASP A 193 0.11 -9.57 -15.30
C ASP A 193 0.02 -9.04 -13.85
N PHE A 194 -0.85 -8.07 -13.58
CA PHE A 194 -1.15 -7.59 -12.24
C PHE A 194 -2.25 -8.43 -11.55
N THR A 195 -3.33 -8.76 -12.27
CA THR A 195 -4.54 -9.39 -11.68
C THR A 195 -4.50 -10.92 -11.66
N GLU A 196 -3.86 -11.56 -12.64
CA GLU A 196 -3.86 -13.01 -12.79
C GLU A 196 -3.22 -13.76 -11.61
N PRO A 197 -2.12 -13.30 -10.98
CA PRO A 197 -1.60 -13.93 -9.77
C PRO A 197 -2.65 -14.02 -8.65
N ARG A 198 -3.42 -12.94 -8.40
CA ARG A 198 -4.50 -12.92 -7.42
C ARG A 198 -5.62 -13.89 -7.79
N ARG A 199 -6.07 -13.86 -9.04
CA ARG A 199 -7.10 -14.78 -9.55
C ARG A 199 -6.70 -16.24 -9.41
N LYS A 200 -5.45 -16.59 -9.73
CA LYS A 200 -4.91 -17.94 -9.55
C LYS A 200 -4.87 -18.35 -8.08
N ALA A 201 -4.50 -17.42 -7.20
CA ALA A 201 -4.45 -17.67 -5.78
C ALA A 201 -5.86 -17.88 -5.20
N ALA A 202 -6.84 -17.05 -5.60
CA ALA A 202 -8.25 -17.15 -5.21
C ALA A 202 -8.97 -18.38 -5.76
N ALA A 203 -8.52 -18.93 -6.90
CA ALA A 203 -9.08 -20.17 -7.45
C ALA A 203 -8.87 -21.40 -6.56
N ASN A 204 -7.98 -21.33 -5.56
CA ASN A 204 -7.83 -22.35 -4.53
C ASN A 204 -8.63 -21.96 -3.26
N PRO A 205 -9.69 -22.70 -2.88
CA PRO A 205 -10.49 -22.38 -1.70
C PRO A 205 -9.69 -22.30 -0.39
N ARG A 206 -8.55 -23.00 -0.29
CA ARG A 206 -7.69 -22.97 0.91
C ARG A 206 -6.96 -21.64 1.11
N ASN A 207 -6.87 -20.84 0.05
CA ASN A 207 -6.26 -19.52 0.07
C ASN A 207 -7.26 -18.41 0.43
N LEU A 208 -8.55 -18.71 0.44
CA LEU A 208 -9.59 -17.71 0.68
C LEU A 208 -9.69 -17.37 2.17
N VAL A 209 -9.35 -16.12 2.53
CA VAL A 209 -9.55 -15.60 3.88
C VAL A 209 -11.05 -15.55 4.16
N ASN A 210 -11.48 -16.16 5.28
CA ASN A 210 -12.90 -16.32 5.64
C ASN A 210 -13.76 -16.94 4.51
N GLY A 211 -13.17 -17.84 3.72
CA GLY A 211 -13.86 -18.45 2.56
C GLY A 211 -14.24 -17.43 1.48
N GLY A 212 -13.56 -16.28 1.42
CA GLY A 212 -13.78 -15.22 0.44
C GLY A 212 -14.84 -14.21 0.88
N ARG A 213 -15.44 -14.38 2.07
CA ARG A 213 -16.42 -13.46 2.62
C ARG A 213 -15.74 -12.33 3.39
N SER A 214 -16.41 -11.17 3.43
CA SER A 214 -15.94 -10.02 4.20
C SER A 214 -15.63 -10.38 5.66
N ILE A 215 -14.47 -9.93 6.17
CA ILE A 215 -14.07 -10.08 7.57
C ILE A 215 -14.56 -8.94 8.45
N ALA A 216 -14.94 -7.81 7.86
CA ALA A 216 -15.41 -6.62 8.56
C ALA A 216 -16.42 -5.87 7.69
N ARG A 217 -17.61 -5.62 8.23
CA ARG A 217 -18.70 -4.94 7.51
C ARG A 217 -19.50 -3.99 8.38
N PHE A 218 -20.05 -2.94 7.80
CA PHE A 218 -21.04 -2.08 8.44
C PHE A 218 -22.43 -2.70 8.24
N THR A 219 -23.17 -2.93 9.33
CA THR A 219 -24.50 -3.57 9.24
C THR A 219 -25.61 -2.58 8.92
N ARG A 220 -25.33 -1.27 8.99
CA ARG A 220 -26.26 -0.19 8.63
C ARG A 220 -25.52 0.80 7.75
N ASN A 221 -26.20 1.25 6.70
CA ASN A 221 -25.64 2.25 5.78
C ASN A 221 -25.36 3.56 6.53
N ASN A 222 -24.22 4.18 6.23
CA ASN A 222 -23.79 5.47 6.79
C ASN A 222 -23.79 5.55 8.34
N ASP A 223 -23.59 4.41 9.03
CA ASP A 223 -23.49 4.35 10.49
C ASP A 223 -22.18 3.66 10.91
N PRO A 224 -21.15 4.41 11.35
CA PRO A 224 -19.85 3.88 11.71
C PRO A 224 -19.89 2.99 12.96
N THR A 225 -20.89 3.17 13.83
CA THR A 225 -21.07 2.36 15.05
C THR A 225 -21.58 0.94 14.74
N SER A 226 -22.09 0.74 13.52
CA SER A 226 -22.64 -0.53 13.05
C SER A 226 -21.57 -1.53 12.60
N LEU A 227 -20.28 -1.17 12.62
CA LEU A 227 -19.19 -2.07 12.25
C LEU A 227 -19.26 -3.39 13.04
N ARG A 228 -19.15 -4.51 12.33
CA ARG A 228 -18.99 -5.85 12.86
C ARG A 228 -17.79 -6.52 12.22
N ILE A 229 -16.88 -7.03 13.05
CA ILE A 229 -15.73 -7.82 12.62
C ILE A 229 -16.02 -9.29 12.96
N VAL A 230 -15.72 -10.19 12.04
CA VAL A 230 -15.90 -11.63 12.22
C VAL A 230 -14.99 -12.12 13.35
N ALA A 231 -15.53 -12.98 14.22
CA ALA A 231 -14.81 -13.52 15.35
C ALA A 231 -13.47 -14.16 14.95
N GLY A 232 -12.42 -13.79 15.67
CA GLY A 232 -11.04 -14.19 15.42
C GLY A 232 -10.30 -13.26 14.44
N PHE A 233 -10.99 -12.47 13.62
CA PHE A 233 -10.35 -11.50 12.74
C PHE A 233 -10.10 -10.15 13.41
N GLU A 234 -10.65 -9.89 14.60
CA GLU A 234 -10.44 -8.63 15.30
C GLU A 234 -8.94 -8.38 15.56
N PRO A 235 -8.47 -7.11 15.48
CA PRO A 235 -7.11 -6.77 15.87
C PRO A 235 -6.84 -7.19 17.32
N ASP A 236 -5.75 -7.92 17.56
CA ASP A 236 -5.34 -8.29 18.91
C ASP A 236 -4.52 -7.16 19.53
N PHE A 237 -5.19 -6.18 20.13
CA PHE A 237 -4.51 -5.05 20.78
C PHE A 237 -3.70 -5.43 22.03
N ALA A 238 -3.88 -6.64 22.57
CA ALA A 238 -3.17 -7.09 23.76
C ALA A 238 -1.86 -7.77 23.40
N ASN A 239 -1.90 -8.72 22.47
CA ASN A 239 -0.76 -9.60 22.13
C ASN A 239 -0.44 -9.62 20.63
N GLY A 240 -1.12 -8.79 19.83
CA GLY A 240 -1.01 -8.74 18.36
C GLY A 240 -0.14 -7.63 17.83
N ILE A 241 0.24 -6.65 18.66
CA ILE A 241 1.13 -5.55 18.23
C ILE A 241 2.53 -6.13 18.03
N VAL A 242 2.92 -6.31 16.77
CA VAL A 242 4.22 -6.88 16.40
C VAL A 242 5.24 -5.81 16.03
N GLU A 243 4.80 -4.59 15.75
CA GLU A 243 5.68 -3.48 15.41
C GLU A 243 5.02 -2.14 15.67
N ILE A 244 5.87 -1.18 16.06
CA ILE A 244 5.54 0.24 16.11
C ILE A 244 6.68 0.97 15.39
N SER A 245 6.34 1.82 14.43
CA SER A 245 7.30 2.65 13.71
C SER A 245 6.82 4.09 13.64
N ASP A 246 7.75 5.04 13.71
CA ASP A 246 7.42 6.45 13.61
C ASP A 246 7.48 6.90 12.15
N LEU A 247 6.59 7.82 11.78
CA LEU A 247 6.49 8.46 10.48
C LEU A 247 6.29 9.97 10.64
N ARG A 248 6.58 10.72 9.57
CA ARG A 248 6.35 12.17 9.55
C ARG A 248 5.51 12.53 8.33
N SER A 249 4.50 13.36 8.52
CA SER A 249 3.70 13.96 7.46
C SER A 249 3.29 15.37 7.86
N ALA A 250 3.53 16.35 6.99
CA ALA A 250 3.07 17.72 7.21
C ALA A 250 1.54 17.79 7.27
N MET A 251 0.85 17.10 6.34
CA MET A 251 -0.60 17.00 6.27
C MET A 251 -1.24 16.55 7.60
N TYR A 252 -0.57 15.67 8.34
CA TYR A 252 -1.09 15.12 9.60
C TYR A 252 -0.43 15.73 10.85
N GLY A 253 0.07 16.97 10.75
CA GLY A 253 0.59 17.71 11.91
C GLY A 253 1.97 17.26 12.41
N GLY A 254 2.79 16.66 11.55
CA GLY A 254 4.17 16.29 11.85
C GLY A 254 4.33 14.81 12.18
N GLU A 255 4.65 14.49 13.43
CA GLU A 255 4.97 13.12 13.86
C GLU A 255 3.70 12.28 14.03
N LEU A 256 3.73 11.07 13.47
CA LEU A 256 2.69 10.06 13.66
C LEU A 256 3.32 8.68 13.86
N GLN A 257 2.54 7.77 14.42
CA GLN A 257 2.97 6.40 14.66
C GLN A 257 2.17 5.42 13.83
N ARG A 258 2.85 4.38 13.37
CA ARG A 258 2.27 3.26 12.65
C ARG A 258 2.39 1.99 13.47
N PHE A 259 1.30 1.25 13.59
CA PHE A 259 1.21 0.04 14.38
C PHE A 259 0.81 -1.12 13.49
N ARG A 260 1.68 -2.13 13.40
CA ARG A 260 1.35 -3.38 12.71
C ARG A 260 0.80 -4.36 13.73
N ILE A 261 -0.45 -4.76 13.54
CA ILE A 261 -1.22 -5.51 14.54
C ILE A 261 -1.83 -6.75 13.88
N LEU A 262 -1.55 -7.92 14.42
CA LEU A 262 -2.13 -9.18 13.96
C LEU A 262 -3.58 -9.30 14.43
N SER A 263 -4.42 -9.97 13.63
CA SER A 263 -5.71 -10.44 14.10
C SER A 263 -5.55 -11.50 15.20
N ARG A 264 -6.58 -11.71 16.02
CA ARG A 264 -6.59 -12.74 17.08
C ARG A 264 -6.26 -14.14 16.55
N ASN A 265 -6.79 -14.50 15.40
CA ASN A 265 -6.53 -15.78 14.72
C ASN A 265 -5.23 -15.79 13.90
N ARG A 266 -4.49 -14.67 13.86
CA ARG A 266 -3.17 -14.53 13.23
C ARG A 266 -3.14 -14.76 11.70
N LYS A 267 -4.31 -14.79 11.06
CA LYS A 267 -4.45 -14.98 9.60
C LYS A 267 -4.33 -13.68 8.80
N VAL A 268 -4.61 -12.54 9.43
CA VAL A 268 -4.48 -11.22 8.81
C VAL A 268 -3.71 -10.27 9.72
N GLN A 269 -3.25 -9.18 9.14
CA GLN A 269 -2.58 -8.09 9.81
C GLN A 269 -3.20 -6.77 9.40
N TYR A 270 -3.26 -5.86 10.36
CA TYR A 270 -3.75 -4.50 10.24
C TYR A 270 -2.57 -3.54 10.36
N LEU A 271 -2.70 -2.40 9.71
CA LEU A 271 -1.77 -1.29 9.86
C LEU A 271 -2.58 -0.07 10.33
N PHE A 272 -2.49 0.23 11.62
CA PHE A 272 -3.10 1.40 12.21
C PHE A 272 -2.15 2.58 12.11
N MET A 273 -2.69 3.72 11.69
CA MET A 273 -1.98 4.99 11.66
C MET A 273 -2.54 5.89 12.76
N ALA A 274 -1.65 6.54 13.51
CA ALA A 274 -2.02 7.41 14.62
C ALA A 274 -1.24 8.72 14.54
N ALA A 275 -1.91 9.75 14.06
CA ALA A 275 -1.46 11.13 14.09
C ALA A 275 -1.95 11.83 15.39
N PRO A 276 -1.55 13.08 15.65
CA PRO A 276 -1.99 13.81 16.83
C PRO A 276 -3.52 13.92 16.96
N LYS A 277 -4.21 14.16 15.83
CA LYS A 277 -5.68 14.29 15.78
C LYS A 277 -6.34 13.02 15.22
N HIS A 278 -5.80 12.43 14.17
CA HIS A 278 -6.45 11.33 13.43
C HIS A 278 -5.93 9.93 13.81
N VAL A 279 -6.83 8.95 13.74
CA VAL A 279 -6.47 7.53 13.72
C VAL A 279 -7.27 6.87 12.59
N TRP A 280 -6.60 6.12 11.73
CA TRP A 280 -7.23 5.36 10.65
C TRP A 280 -6.55 4.01 10.45
N ILE A 281 -7.16 3.18 9.61
CA ILE A 281 -6.72 1.81 9.34
C ILE A 281 -6.45 1.70 7.84
N ILE A 282 -5.28 1.14 7.49
CA ILE A 282 -5.00 0.73 6.11
C ILE A 282 -5.63 -0.65 5.87
N PRO A 283 -6.18 -0.92 4.67
CA PRO A 283 -6.79 -2.20 4.34
C PRO A 283 -5.95 -3.41 4.77
N PRO A 284 -6.53 -4.41 5.46
CA PRO A 284 -5.78 -5.50 6.05
C PRO A 284 -5.13 -6.40 5.00
N GLN A 285 -4.01 -7.01 5.37
CA GLN A 285 -3.30 -7.96 4.51
C GLN A 285 -3.32 -9.36 5.11
N ALA A 286 -3.39 -10.39 4.26
CA ALA A 286 -3.20 -11.76 4.71
C ALA A 286 -1.75 -11.98 5.18
N THR A 287 -1.52 -12.93 6.09
CA THR A 287 -0.16 -13.31 6.55
C THR A 287 0.51 -14.33 5.63
N THR A 288 0.11 -14.42 4.36
CA THR A 288 0.70 -15.32 3.36
C THR A 288 2.14 -14.93 2.99
N THR A 289 2.84 -15.68 2.15
CA THR A 289 4.24 -15.33 1.78
C THR A 289 4.47 -15.14 0.29
N GLU A 290 3.49 -15.47 -0.55
CA GLU A 290 3.62 -15.30 -2.00
C GLU A 290 3.37 -13.86 -2.42
N LEU A 291 4.31 -13.32 -3.20
CA LEU A 291 4.24 -11.99 -3.79
C LEU A 291 4.20 -12.09 -5.33
N SER A 292 3.43 -11.23 -5.97
CA SER A 292 3.40 -11.12 -7.43
C SER A 292 4.68 -10.48 -7.99
N SER A 293 4.79 -10.42 -9.32
CA SER A 293 5.86 -9.67 -10.00
C SER A 293 5.86 -8.16 -9.73
N PHE A 294 4.80 -7.66 -9.08
CA PHE A 294 4.70 -6.28 -8.59
C PHE A 294 5.15 -6.14 -7.12
N GLY A 295 5.54 -7.22 -6.46
CA GLY A 295 5.95 -7.21 -5.05
C GLY A 295 4.80 -7.17 -4.06
N VAL A 296 3.54 -7.22 -4.53
CA VAL A 296 2.33 -7.17 -3.70
C VAL A 296 1.82 -8.58 -3.41
N ARG A 297 1.14 -8.75 -2.27
CA ARG A 297 0.56 -10.04 -1.86
C ARG A 297 -0.49 -10.50 -2.87
N THR A 298 -0.63 -11.80 -3.09
CA THR A 298 -1.62 -12.35 -4.04
C THR A 298 -2.96 -12.73 -3.39
N ILE A 299 -3.06 -12.70 -2.07
CA ILE A 299 -4.29 -13.01 -1.32
C ILE A 299 -4.94 -11.74 -0.81
N ASP A 300 -6.20 -11.56 -1.19
CA ASP A 300 -7.05 -10.45 -0.77
C ASP A 300 -7.70 -10.73 0.58
N VAL A 301 -7.93 -9.67 1.35
CA VAL A 301 -8.73 -9.68 2.56
C VAL A 301 -9.93 -8.78 2.32
N VAL A 302 -11.10 -9.38 2.17
CA VAL A 302 -12.32 -8.63 1.88
C VAL A 302 -12.81 -7.96 3.15
N ALA A 303 -13.06 -6.65 3.09
CA ALA A 303 -13.65 -5.83 4.14
C ALA A 303 -14.31 -4.59 3.51
N ASP A 304 -15.25 -3.96 4.21
CA ASP A 304 -15.91 -2.76 3.70
C ASP A 304 -14.93 -1.58 3.66
N GLU A 305 -14.85 -0.89 2.53
CA GLU A 305 -13.87 0.19 2.26
C GLU A 305 -14.05 1.40 3.18
N ASP A 306 -15.27 1.68 3.63
CA ASP A 306 -15.54 2.79 4.58
C ASP A 306 -14.79 2.62 5.92
N LEU A 307 -14.25 1.42 6.21
CA LEU A 307 -13.38 1.20 7.36
C LEU A 307 -11.99 1.84 7.19
N PHE A 308 -11.59 2.13 5.95
CA PHE A 308 -10.24 2.47 5.56
C PHE A 308 -10.09 3.92 5.08
N VAL A 309 -11.09 4.76 5.31
CA VAL A 309 -11.03 6.20 5.04
C VAL A 309 -9.83 6.80 5.80
N PRO A 310 -8.89 7.49 5.13
CA PRO A 310 -7.79 8.17 5.78
C PRO A 310 -8.27 9.37 6.60
N GLY A 311 -7.41 9.92 7.46
CA GLY A 311 -7.80 11.06 8.30
C GLY A 311 -8.22 12.31 7.51
N PHE A 312 -7.65 12.49 6.31
CA PHE A 312 -8.09 13.47 5.32
C PHE A 312 -8.39 12.78 3.99
N GLU A 313 -9.59 12.97 3.47
CA GLU A 313 -10.02 12.32 2.22
C GLU A 313 -10.70 13.30 1.26
N TYR A 314 -10.69 12.96 -0.04
CA TYR A 314 -11.26 13.78 -1.10
C TYR A 314 -12.70 14.23 -0.80
N HIS A 315 -12.89 15.54 -0.89
CA HIS A 315 -14.13 16.26 -0.67
C HIS A 315 -14.05 17.62 -1.38
N TYR A 316 -14.56 17.70 -2.60
CA TYR A 316 -14.50 18.92 -3.42
C TYR A 316 -15.72 19.04 -4.34
N PHE A 317 -15.91 20.24 -4.90
CA PHE A 317 -16.89 20.48 -5.95
C PHE A 317 -16.20 20.34 -7.30
N ASP A 318 -16.71 19.46 -8.16
CA ASP A 318 -16.23 19.39 -9.53
C ASP A 318 -16.90 20.51 -10.33
N GLY A 319 -16.11 21.54 -10.66
CA GLY A 319 -16.57 22.70 -11.43
C GLY A 319 -16.63 22.46 -12.94
N ASP A 320 -16.02 21.36 -13.41
CA ASP A 320 -15.94 21.00 -14.84
C ASP A 320 -17.02 19.98 -15.23
N ALA A 321 -17.77 19.44 -14.27
CA ALA A 321 -18.92 18.58 -14.51
C ALA A 321 -20.16 19.39 -14.97
N ASP A 322 -20.90 18.86 -15.95
CA ASP A 322 -22.10 19.50 -16.55
C ASP A 322 -23.18 19.89 -15.53
N ALA A 323 -23.18 19.23 -14.37
CA ALA A 323 -23.78 19.73 -13.13
C ALA A 323 -22.66 19.77 -12.08
N SER A 324 -22.56 20.85 -11.30
CA SER A 324 -21.58 20.94 -10.20
C SER A 324 -21.82 19.80 -9.20
N GLU A 325 -21.17 18.66 -9.42
CA GLU A 325 -21.32 17.48 -8.60
C GLU A 325 -20.38 17.60 -7.41
N HIS A 326 -20.95 17.46 -6.22
CA HIS A 326 -20.17 17.37 -5.00
C HIS A 326 -19.56 15.97 -4.95
N PHE A 327 -18.24 15.88 -5.11
CA PHE A 327 -17.51 14.64 -5.00
C PHE A 327 -17.01 14.47 -3.57
N SER A 328 -17.40 13.37 -2.91
CA SER A 328 -16.80 13.01 -1.63
C SER A 328 -16.63 11.50 -1.47
N GLN A 329 -15.45 11.13 -0.97
CA GLN A 329 -15.15 9.77 -0.51
C GLN A 329 -15.29 9.62 1.01
N ILE A 330 -15.74 10.67 1.69
CA ILE A 330 -16.11 10.61 3.11
C ILE A 330 -17.60 10.26 3.18
N PRO A 331 -18.02 9.33 4.06
CA PRO A 331 -19.43 9.02 4.25
C PRO A 331 -20.28 10.27 4.52
N GLU A 332 -21.48 10.29 3.95
CA GLU A 332 -22.36 11.46 3.90
C GLU A 332 -22.62 12.04 5.29
N GLY A 333 -22.42 13.36 5.44
CA GLY A 333 -22.63 14.06 6.72
C GLY A 333 -21.48 13.97 7.73
N TYR A 334 -20.36 13.32 7.38
CA TYR A 334 -19.18 13.22 8.26
C TYR A 334 -17.97 14.04 7.83
N ALA A 335 -18.01 14.71 6.67
CA ALA A 335 -16.94 15.59 6.23
C ALA A 335 -16.83 16.81 7.15
N GLY A 336 -15.64 17.05 7.68
CA GLY A 336 -15.30 18.19 8.52
C GLY A 336 -14.68 19.34 7.74
N GLU A 337 -13.78 20.08 8.40
CA GLU A 337 -13.05 21.20 7.80
C GLU A 337 -12.13 20.75 6.67
N LEU A 338 -11.91 21.62 5.69
CA LEU A 338 -10.94 21.38 4.62
C LEU A 338 -9.52 21.31 5.17
N CYS A 339 -8.68 20.49 4.54
CA CYS A 339 -7.29 20.34 4.89
C CYS A 339 -6.50 21.61 4.51
N GLU A 340 -5.79 22.20 5.46
CA GLU A 340 -4.96 23.40 5.25
C GLU A 340 -3.85 23.21 4.19
N HIS A 341 -3.50 21.97 3.88
CA HIS A 341 -2.45 21.62 2.92
C HIS A 341 -2.99 21.19 1.54
N ASP A 342 -4.29 20.93 1.42
CA ASP A 342 -4.93 20.38 0.22
C ASP A 342 -6.43 20.69 0.25
N ASN A 343 -6.86 21.70 -0.52
CA ASN A 343 -8.24 22.18 -0.51
C ASN A 343 -9.24 21.18 -1.10
N ASP A 344 -8.77 20.13 -1.78
CA ASP A 344 -9.65 19.09 -2.33
C ASP A 344 -9.96 17.99 -1.32
N ARG A 345 -9.53 18.16 -0.05
CA ARG A 345 -9.68 17.18 1.02
C ARG A 345 -10.32 17.78 2.25
N ALA A 346 -11.12 16.96 2.96
CA ALA A 346 -11.71 17.32 4.24
C ALA A 346 -11.35 16.33 5.34
N ASP A 347 -11.45 16.79 6.59
CA ASP A 347 -11.23 16.00 7.80
C ASP A 347 -12.32 14.92 7.94
N ALA A 348 -11.91 13.65 8.03
CA ALA A 348 -12.82 12.50 8.19
C ALA A 348 -12.93 12.00 9.65
N SER A 349 -12.38 12.73 10.62
CA SER A 349 -12.32 12.32 12.03
C SER A 349 -13.67 12.03 12.65
N ALA A 350 -14.74 12.74 12.26
CA ALA A 350 -16.09 12.49 12.77
C ALA A 350 -16.57 11.05 12.48
N TRP A 351 -16.28 10.56 11.27
CA TRP A 351 -16.54 9.16 10.90
C TRP A 351 -15.63 8.22 11.68
N LEU A 352 -14.31 8.48 11.63
CA LEU A 352 -13.28 7.59 12.18
C LEU A 352 -13.39 7.41 13.69
N ASP A 353 -13.64 8.48 14.44
CA ASP A 353 -13.74 8.44 15.89
C ASP A 353 -15.01 7.76 16.38
N SER A 354 -15.98 7.55 15.49
CA SER A 354 -17.21 6.81 15.78
C SER A 354 -17.05 5.30 15.54
N ILE A 355 -16.03 4.88 14.78
CA ILE A 355 -15.77 3.47 14.48
C ILE A 355 -15.31 2.71 15.76
N PRO A 356 -16.01 1.62 16.16
CA PRO A 356 -15.73 0.90 17.42
C PRO A 356 -14.28 0.43 17.57
N VAL A 357 -13.67 -0.09 16.51
CA VAL A 357 -12.30 -0.62 16.56
C VAL A 357 -11.25 0.50 16.69
N ILE A 358 -11.49 1.69 16.11
CA ILE A 358 -10.64 2.87 16.27
C ILE A 358 -10.74 3.39 17.71
N ARG A 359 -11.95 3.49 18.27
CA ARG A 359 -12.17 3.86 19.68
C ARG A 359 -11.45 2.90 20.64
N GLU A 360 -11.55 1.60 20.36
CA GLU A 360 -10.88 0.59 21.16
C GLU A 360 -9.35 0.70 21.07
N PHE A 361 -8.80 0.92 19.87
CA PHE A 361 -7.38 1.16 19.67
C PHE A 361 -6.90 2.39 20.45
N ARG A 362 -7.59 3.53 20.34
CA ARG A 362 -7.27 4.74 21.09
C ARG A 362 -7.24 4.46 22.60
N ARG A 363 -8.24 3.76 23.13
CA ARG A 363 -8.32 3.43 24.56
C ARG A 363 -7.24 2.47 25.02
N LYS A 364 -7.08 1.33 24.33
CA LYS A 364 -6.23 0.21 24.77
C LYS A 364 -4.75 0.42 24.44
N VAL A 365 -4.44 1.05 23.30
CA VAL A 365 -3.07 1.20 22.80
C VAL A 365 -2.52 2.59 23.11
N LEU A 366 -3.20 3.65 22.65
CA LEU A 366 -2.69 5.02 22.82
C LEU A 366 -2.88 5.53 24.26
N GLY A 367 -4.03 5.24 24.89
CA GLY A 367 -4.32 5.60 26.28
C GLY A 367 -3.37 4.94 27.29
N SER A 368 -3.03 3.67 27.06
CA SER A 368 -2.05 2.94 27.89
C SER A 368 -0.63 3.51 27.74
N LYS A 369 -0.24 3.95 26.53
CA LYS A 369 1.04 4.63 26.31
C LYS A 369 1.13 5.95 27.07
N ARG A 370 0.10 6.79 27.05
CA ARG A 370 0.06 8.04 27.83
C ARG A 370 0.23 7.78 29.33
N LYS A 371 -0.43 6.75 29.87
CA LYS A 371 -0.28 6.34 31.28
C LYS A 371 1.15 5.87 31.61
N ARG A 372 1.79 5.09 30.73
CA ARG A 372 3.19 4.65 30.91
C ARG A 372 4.19 5.80 30.75
N GLY A 373 3.93 6.76 29.86
CA GLY A 373 4.75 7.98 29.68
C GLY A 373 4.63 8.97 30.84
N LEU A 374 3.48 9.02 31.52
CA LEU A 374 3.30 9.78 32.77
C LEU A 374 3.97 9.09 33.98
N SER A 375 4.10 7.76 33.97
CA SER A 375 4.86 7.01 34.98
C SER A 375 6.38 7.11 34.80
N ALA A 376 6.88 7.29 33.57
CA ALA A 376 8.32 7.40 33.29
C ALA A 376 8.93 8.75 33.72
N LYS A 377 8.12 9.77 34.04
CA LYS A 377 8.59 11.03 34.65
C LYS A 377 8.77 10.96 36.18
N ALA A 378 8.46 9.82 36.81
CA ALA A 378 8.62 9.63 38.25
C ALA A 378 9.89 8.84 38.67
N PHE A 379 10.76 8.47 37.73
CA PHE A 379 12.03 7.76 37.99
C PHE A 379 13.20 8.37 37.20
N ARG A 380 13.28 9.70 37.19
CA ARG A 380 14.53 10.44 36.95
C ARG A 380 14.64 11.53 38.02
N GLY A 381 14.98 11.08 39.22
CA GLY A 381 15.66 11.86 40.26
C GLY A 381 17.02 11.21 40.47
#